data_AF-A0A3V8H4H7-F1
#
_entry.id   AF-A0A3V8H4H7-F1
#
_cell.length_a   1.000
_cell.length_b   1.000
_cell.length_c   1.000
_cell.angle_alpha   90.00
_cell.angle_beta   90.00
_cell.angle_gamma   90.00
#
_symmetry.space_group_name_H-M   'P 1'
#
loop_
_entity.id
_entity.type
_entity.pdbx_description
1 polymer ?
#
loop_
_entity_poly.entity_id
_entity_poly.type
_entity_poly.pdbx_seq_one_letter_code
_entity_poly.pdbx_strand_id
1 'polypeptide(L)'
;KKPHAFLLENVKNLLGHDKGRTFSIIKNTLEELNYTVYYNIFAAKDFGVPQNRERIYIVGFNKEKVRNHEHFTFPTPLKTKTRVGDILEKSVDNKYTLSDALWNGHQRRKLVNAAAGKGFGYGLFNENSPYTNTISARYYKDGSEILIEQKGSNPRKITPREASRLQGFPSDFIIPVSDTQAYKQFGNSVAVPVINAIAEKIISTLDS
;
A
#
# COMPACT_ATOMS: atom_id res chain seq x y z
N LYS A 1 30.19 -0.41 -3.84
CA LYS A 1 30.18 -1.72 -3.14
C LYS A 1 28.94 -2.51 -3.55
N LYS A 2 29.04 -3.82 -3.83
CA LYS A 2 27.87 -4.70 -4.09
C LYS A 2 27.25 -5.16 -2.74
N PRO A 3 25.95 -4.94 -2.47
CA PRO A 3 25.30 -5.42 -1.24
C PRO A 3 25.21 -6.96 -1.16
N HIS A 4 25.00 -7.51 0.04
CA HIS A 4 24.77 -8.95 0.25
C HIS A 4 23.37 -9.35 -0.23
N ALA A 5 22.37 -8.52 0.09
CA ALA A 5 21.01 -8.66 -0.37
C ALA A 5 20.37 -7.31 -0.67
N PHE A 6 19.25 -7.31 -1.38
CA PHE A 6 18.40 -6.16 -1.59
C PHE A 6 16.91 -6.55 -1.57
N LEU A 7 16.07 -5.56 -1.32
CA LEU A 7 14.63 -5.61 -1.50
C LEU A 7 14.21 -4.41 -2.34
N LEU A 8 13.58 -4.67 -3.49
CA LEU A 8 12.93 -3.66 -4.33
C LEU A 8 11.42 -3.85 -4.24
N GLU A 9 10.68 -2.75 -4.27
CA GLU A 9 9.22 -2.75 -4.31
C GLU A 9 8.74 -1.93 -5.51
N ASN A 10 7.65 -2.37 -6.14
CA ASN A 10 7.02 -1.61 -7.22
C ASN A 10 5.53 -1.98 -7.37
N VAL A 11 4.83 -1.24 -8.24
CA VAL A 11 3.45 -1.53 -8.61
C VAL A 11 3.29 -2.92 -9.22
N LYS A 12 2.21 -3.62 -8.88
CA LYS A 12 1.94 -4.99 -9.39
C LYS A 12 1.97 -5.08 -10.93
N ASN A 13 1.58 -4.00 -11.60
CA ASN A 13 1.53 -3.91 -13.06
C ASN A 13 2.91 -3.93 -13.72
N LEU A 14 4.00 -3.81 -12.97
CA LEU A 14 5.36 -3.93 -13.50
C LEU A 14 5.55 -5.25 -14.28
N LEU A 15 4.95 -6.35 -13.82
CA LEU A 15 5.03 -7.66 -14.51
C LEU A 15 4.45 -7.65 -15.93
N GLY A 16 3.40 -6.85 -16.17
CA GLY A 16 2.76 -6.73 -17.48
C GLY A 16 3.22 -5.50 -18.27
N HIS A 17 4.07 -4.66 -17.68
CA HIS A 17 4.48 -3.40 -18.30
C HIS A 17 5.31 -3.65 -19.56
N ASP A 18 4.99 -2.91 -20.62
CA ASP A 18 5.62 -3.08 -21.94
C ASP A 18 5.64 -4.55 -22.41
N LYS A 19 4.48 -5.23 -22.30
CA LYS A 19 4.31 -6.66 -22.60
C LYS A 19 5.27 -7.58 -21.81
N GLY A 20 5.63 -7.17 -20.59
CA GLY A 20 6.55 -7.88 -19.70
C GLY A 20 8.03 -7.56 -19.93
N ARG A 21 8.37 -6.80 -20.98
CA ARG A 21 9.76 -6.47 -21.31
C ARG A 21 10.48 -5.75 -20.19
N THR A 22 9.81 -4.80 -19.53
CA THR A 22 10.43 -4.00 -18.46
C THR A 22 10.87 -4.88 -17.29
N PHE A 23 10.01 -5.79 -16.83
CA PHE A 23 10.37 -6.68 -15.73
C PHE A 23 11.48 -7.66 -16.13
N SER A 24 11.41 -8.23 -17.34
CA SER A 24 12.45 -9.13 -17.85
C SER A 24 13.83 -8.47 -17.90
N ILE A 25 13.90 -7.21 -18.37
CA ILE A 25 15.15 -6.45 -18.37
C ILE A 25 15.68 -6.28 -16.94
N ILE A 26 14.83 -5.84 -16.01
CA ILE A 26 15.22 -5.65 -14.60
C ILE A 26 15.77 -6.96 -14.02
N LYS A 27 15.04 -8.08 -14.19
CA LYS A 27 15.46 -9.39 -13.68
C LYS A 27 16.80 -9.83 -14.28
N ASN A 28 16.93 -9.78 -15.61
CA ASN A 28 18.14 -10.21 -16.30
C ASN A 28 19.35 -9.36 -15.87
N THR A 29 19.20 -8.03 -15.78
CA THR A 29 20.28 -7.15 -15.31
C THR A 29 20.71 -7.49 -13.88
N LEU A 30 19.77 -7.79 -12.98
CA LEU A 30 20.10 -8.19 -11.61
C LEU A 30 20.82 -9.55 -11.56
N GLU A 31 20.41 -10.50 -12.39
CA GLU A 31 21.06 -11.81 -12.52
C GLU A 31 22.48 -11.70 -13.10
N GLU A 32 22.67 -10.87 -14.14
CA GLU A 32 23.98 -10.53 -14.73
C GLU A 32 24.92 -9.86 -13.72
N LEU A 33 24.37 -9.10 -12.76
CA LEU A 33 25.14 -8.50 -11.66
C LEU A 33 25.56 -9.50 -10.57
N ASN A 34 25.32 -10.79 -10.79
CA ASN A 34 25.61 -11.93 -9.93
C ASN A 34 24.70 -12.01 -8.68
N TYR A 35 23.40 -11.80 -8.87
CA TYR A 35 22.38 -12.04 -7.84
C TYR A 35 21.45 -13.20 -8.22
N THR A 36 21.04 -13.98 -7.23
CA THR A 36 19.84 -14.82 -7.36
C THR A 36 18.63 -13.96 -7.00
N VAL A 37 17.63 -13.95 -7.87
CA VAL A 37 16.49 -13.02 -7.81
C VAL A 37 15.18 -13.78 -7.62
N TYR A 38 14.44 -13.38 -6.59
CA TYR A 38 13.10 -13.86 -6.28
C TYR A 38 12.10 -12.71 -6.39
N TYR A 39 10.86 -12.99 -6.76
CA TYR A 39 9.79 -12.00 -6.71
C TYR A 39 8.46 -12.62 -6.32
N ASN A 40 7.61 -11.83 -5.68
CA ASN A 40 6.23 -12.20 -5.38
C ASN A 40 5.33 -10.96 -5.33
N ILE A 41 4.02 -11.15 -5.53
CA ILE A 41 3.02 -10.12 -5.33
C ILE A 41 2.33 -10.36 -4.00
N PHE A 42 2.28 -9.34 -3.16
CA PHE A 42 1.53 -9.37 -1.92
C PHE A 42 0.51 -8.26 -1.83
N ALA A 43 -0.65 -8.60 -1.25
CA ALA A 43 -1.68 -7.64 -0.87
C ALA A 43 -1.52 -7.27 0.60
N ALA A 44 -1.54 -5.97 0.93
CA ALA A 44 -1.38 -5.48 2.30
C ALA A 44 -2.43 -6.07 3.28
N LYS A 45 -3.67 -6.29 2.80
CA LYS A 45 -4.74 -6.95 3.56
C LYS A 45 -4.41 -8.35 4.06
N ASP A 46 -3.58 -9.09 3.34
CA ASP A 46 -3.20 -10.45 3.76
C ASP A 46 -2.16 -10.44 4.89
N PHE A 47 -1.63 -9.25 5.22
CA PHE A 47 -0.67 -8.98 6.30
C PHE A 47 -1.27 -8.08 7.40
N GLY A 48 -2.60 -8.06 7.54
CA GLY A 48 -3.28 -7.41 8.66
C GLY A 48 -3.58 -5.92 8.48
N VAL A 49 -3.32 -5.35 7.31
CA VAL A 49 -3.60 -3.93 7.02
C VAL A 49 -4.88 -3.82 6.17
N PRO A 50 -5.96 -3.13 6.60
CA PRO A 50 -7.25 -3.09 5.88
C PRO A 50 -7.21 -2.23 4.60
N GLN A 51 -6.33 -2.56 3.66
CA GLN A 51 -6.14 -1.85 2.40
C GLN A 51 -5.97 -2.84 1.24
N ASN A 52 -6.74 -2.64 0.17
CA ASN A 52 -6.56 -3.36 -1.08
C ASN A 52 -5.41 -2.75 -1.89
N ARG A 53 -4.17 -2.99 -1.42
CA ARG A 53 -2.92 -2.53 -2.05
C ARG A 53 -2.03 -3.72 -2.37
N GLU A 54 -1.87 -3.98 -3.65
CA GLU A 54 -1.01 -5.04 -4.17
C GLU A 54 0.27 -4.45 -4.76
N ARG A 55 1.40 -5.08 -4.46
CA ARG A 55 2.74 -4.66 -4.89
C ARG A 55 3.59 -5.87 -5.21
N ILE A 56 4.46 -5.72 -6.21
CA ILE A 56 5.52 -6.67 -6.45
C ILE A 56 6.69 -6.34 -5.53
N TYR A 57 7.22 -7.37 -4.91
CA TYR A 57 8.44 -7.33 -4.12
C TYR A 57 9.48 -8.21 -4.80
N ILE A 58 10.69 -7.67 -4.97
CA ILE A 58 11.81 -8.36 -5.62
C ILE A 58 12.94 -8.41 -4.62
N VAL A 59 13.35 -9.63 -4.25
CA VAL A 59 14.45 -9.88 -3.33
C VAL A 59 15.61 -10.44 -4.13
N GLY A 60 16.81 -9.94 -3.90
CA GLY A 60 18.00 -10.50 -4.51
C GLY A 60 19.11 -10.74 -3.50
N PHE A 61 19.86 -11.81 -3.71
CA PHE A 61 21.01 -12.21 -2.88
C PHE A 61 22.24 -12.37 -3.76
N ASN A 62 23.35 -11.77 -3.37
CA ASN A 62 24.59 -11.87 -4.13
C ASN A 62 25.17 -13.28 -4.01
N LYS A 63 25.36 -13.97 -5.13
CA LYS A 63 25.69 -15.41 -5.16
C LYS A 63 27.05 -15.74 -4.51
N GLU A 64 27.99 -14.81 -4.57
CA GLU A 64 29.32 -14.99 -3.95
C GLU A 64 29.32 -14.74 -2.44
N LYS A 65 28.36 -13.96 -1.93
CA LYS A 65 28.39 -13.46 -0.55
C LYS A 65 27.39 -14.12 0.39
N VAL A 66 26.38 -14.78 -0.16
CA VAL A 66 25.29 -15.39 0.61
C VAL A 66 25.19 -16.85 0.21
N ARG A 67 25.66 -17.78 1.05
CA ARG A 67 25.84 -19.20 0.66
C ARG A 67 24.53 -19.92 0.36
N ASN A 68 23.51 -19.64 1.14
CA ASN A 68 22.18 -20.25 1.05
C ASN A 68 21.20 -19.42 0.18
N HIS A 69 21.74 -18.59 -0.72
CA HIS A 69 20.94 -17.69 -1.56
C HIS A 69 19.84 -18.40 -2.34
N GLU A 70 19.99 -19.69 -2.65
CA GLU A 70 19.04 -20.52 -3.42
C GLU A 70 17.83 -20.99 -2.59
N HIS A 71 17.92 -20.92 -1.26
CA HIS A 71 16.91 -21.48 -0.36
C HIS A 71 15.94 -20.42 0.19
N PHE A 72 16.05 -19.17 -0.27
CA PHE A 72 15.11 -18.14 0.13
C PHE A 72 13.67 -18.50 -0.27
N THR A 73 12.76 -18.30 0.68
CA THR A 73 11.33 -18.39 0.43
C THR A 73 10.65 -17.17 1.02
N PHE A 74 9.69 -16.62 0.27
CA PHE A 74 8.87 -15.52 0.76
C PHE A 74 8.00 -15.94 1.95
N PRO A 75 7.58 -14.99 2.81
CA PRO A 75 6.68 -15.30 3.91
C PRO A 75 5.33 -15.79 3.39
N THR A 76 4.70 -16.68 4.15
CA THR A 76 3.30 -17.06 3.93
C THR A 76 2.39 -16.00 4.55
N PRO A 77 1.47 -15.38 3.79
CA PRO A 77 0.56 -14.39 4.36
C PRO A 77 -0.36 -15.02 5.41
N LEU A 78 -0.59 -14.31 6.51
CA LEU A 78 -1.46 -14.77 7.60
C LEU A 78 -2.93 -14.84 7.16
N LYS A 79 -3.33 -14.01 6.18
CA LYS A 79 -4.72 -13.89 5.69
C LYS A 79 -5.73 -13.59 6.81
N THR A 80 -5.28 -12.92 7.86
CA THR A 80 -6.14 -12.47 8.96
C THR A 80 -7.20 -11.53 8.42
N LYS A 81 -8.45 -11.73 8.82
CA LYS A 81 -9.53 -10.81 8.46
C LYS A 81 -9.24 -9.44 9.08
N THR A 82 -9.20 -8.42 8.25
CA THR A 82 -9.03 -7.02 8.66
C THR A 82 -10.38 -6.31 8.73
N ARG A 83 -10.44 -5.21 9.47
CA ARG A 83 -11.62 -4.34 9.52
C ARG A 83 -11.18 -2.88 9.48
N VAL A 84 -11.82 -2.06 8.66
CA VAL A 84 -11.49 -0.62 8.54
C VAL A 84 -11.66 0.08 9.88
N GLY A 85 -12.66 -0.31 10.70
CA GLY A 85 -12.84 0.22 12.05
C GLY A 85 -11.61 0.10 12.96
N ASP A 86 -10.71 -0.86 12.74
CA ASP A 86 -9.52 -1.06 13.58
C ASP A 86 -8.48 0.07 13.40
N ILE A 87 -8.54 0.82 12.29
CA ILE A 87 -7.63 1.96 12.05
C ILE A 87 -8.26 3.31 12.39
N LEU A 88 -9.60 3.38 12.53
CA LEU A 88 -10.31 4.64 12.69
C LEU A 88 -10.12 5.25 14.08
N GLU A 89 -10.08 6.58 14.14
CA GLU A 89 -10.10 7.33 15.39
C GLU A 89 -11.52 7.48 15.92
N LYS A 90 -11.67 7.40 17.24
CA LYS A 90 -12.98 7.52 17.91
C LYS A 90 -13.57 8.93 17.82
N SER A 91 -12.72 9.94 17.81
CA SER A 91 -13.08 11.35 17.70
C SER A 91 -12.22 12.00 16.64
N VAL A 92 -12.87 12.65 15.67
CA VAL A 92 -12.22 13.25 14.50
C VAL A 92 -12.73 14.67 14.34
N ASP A 93 -11.82 15.59 14.05
CA ASP A 93 -12.13 16.99 13.79
C ASP A 93 -13.02 17.15 12.54
N ASN A 94 -14.06 17.99 12.64
CA ASN A 94 -15.00 18.28 11.56
C ASN A 94 -14.32 18.84 10.30
N LYS A 95 -13.09 19.38 10.39
CA LYS A 95 -12.31 19.81 9.20
C LYS A 95 -12.07 18.68 8.18
N TYR A 96 -12.18 17.42 8.59
CA TYR A 96 -12.04 16.26 7.69
C TYR A 96 -13.35 15.89 6.98
N THR A 97 -14.50 16.38 7.47
CA THR A 97 -15.80 16.21 6.83
C THR A 97 -15.82 16.99 5.51
N LEU A 98 -16.28 16.35 4.44
CA LEU A 98 -16.35 17.01 3.13
C LEU A 98 -17.41 18.10 3.14
N SER A 99 -17.09 19.23 2.49
CA SER A 99 -18.09 20.24 2.18
C SER A 99 -19.12 19.72 1.17
N ASP A 100 -20.32 20.29 1.19
CA ASP A 100 -21.40 19.92 0.27
C ASP A 100 -20.95 20.02 -1.20
N ALA A 101 -20.23 21.09 -1.55
CA ALA A 101 -19.73 21.29 -2.90
C ALA A 101 -18.79 20.16 -3.35
N LEU A 102 -17.87 19.72 -2.48
CA LEU A 102 -16.94 18.64 -2.80
C LEU A 102 -17.65 17.28 -2.86
N TRP A 103 -18.58 17.03 -1.94
CA TRP A 103 -19.37 15.80 -1.91
C TRP A 103 -20.28 15.66 -3.14
N ASN A 104 -21.04 16.71 -3.46
CA ASN A 104 -21.85 16.78 -4.68
C ASN A 104 -20.99 16.59 -5.94
N GLY A 105 -19.78 17.14 -5.95
CA GLY A 105 -18.80 16.93 -7.01
C GLY A 105 -18.40 15.46 -7.19
N HIS A 106 -18.14 14.74 -6.09
CA HIS A 106 -17.84 13.30 -6.09
C HIS A 106 -19.03 12.47 -6.61
N GLN A 107 -20.24 12.75 -6.11
CA GLN A 107 -21.47 12.08 -6.55
C GLN A 107 -21.71 12.27 -8.05
N ARG A 108 -21.62 13.51 -8.55
CA ARG A 108 -21.76 13.82 -9.98
C ARG A 108 -20.73 13.09 -10.84
N ARG A 109 -19.44 13.11 -10.46
CA ARG A 109 -18.37 12.41 -11.20
C ARG A 109 -18.62 10.91 -11.27
N LYS A 110 -19.10 10.28 -10.19
CA LYS A 110 -19.42 8.85 -10.15
C LYS A 110 -20.54 8.51 -11.13
N LEU A 111 -21.61 9.32 -11.17
CA LEU A 111 -22.72 9.13 -12.12
C LEU A 111 -22.27 9.29 -13.58
N VAL A 112 -21.48 10.33 -13.89
CA VAL A 112 -20.96 10.57 -15.25
C VAL A 112 -20.05 9.43 -15.71
N ASN A 113 -19.15 8.95 -14.84
CA ASN A 113 -18.29 7.83 -15.17
C ASN A 113 -19.08 6.55 -15.43
N ALA A 114 -20.07 6.25 -14.57
CA ALA A 114 -20.94 5.09 -14.74
C ALA A 114 -21.72 5.14 -16.07
N ALA A 115 -22.28 6.31 -16.42
CA ALA A 115 -22.97 6.51 -17.70
C ALA A 115 -22.04 6.33 -18.92
N ALA A 116 -20.75 6.66 -18.77
CA ALA A 116 -19.72 6.44 -19.79
C ALA A 116 -19.15 5.01 -19.82
N GLY A 117 -19.74 4.06 -19.08
CA GLY A 117 -19.26 2.68 -18.98
C GLY A 117 -17.94 2.53 -18.20
N LYS A 118 -17.53 3.55 -17.43
CA LYS A 118 -16.30 3.55 -16.63
C LYS A 118 -16.63 3.12 -15.19
N GLY A 119 -15.95 2.08 -14.70
CA GLY A 119 -16.14 1.53 -13.35
C GLY A 119 -15.43 2.27 -12.21
N PHE A 120 -15.14 3.58 -12.34
CA PHE A 120 -14.33 4.32 -11.36
C PHE A 120 -15.08 5.51 -10.76
N GLY A 121 -14.85 5.77 -9.47
CA GLY A 121 -15.45 6.86 -8.71
C GLY A 121 -14.87 6.92 -7.30
N TYR A 122 -15.51 7.65 -6.38
CA TYR A 122 -15.08 7.66 -4.99
C TYR A 122 -15.37 6.31 -4.30
N GLY A 123 -14.48 5.92 -3.37
CA GLY A 123 -14.67 4.80 -2.46
C GLY A 123 -15.32 5.28 -1.17
N LEU A 124 -16.39 4.61 -0.76
CA LEU A 124 -17.12 4.89 0.47
C LEU A 124 -17.07 3.64 1.36
N PHE A 125 -16.64 3.83 2.61
CA PHE A 125 -16.36 2.76 3.56
C PHE A 125 -16.92 3.10 4.94
N ASN A 126 -17.10 2.09 5.76
CA ASN A 126 -17.48 2.23 7.16
C ASN A 126 -16.65 1.30 8.05
N GLU A 127 -16.90 1.35 9.35
CA GLU A 127 -16.18 0.54 10.34
C GLU A 127 -16.23 -0.96 10.04
N ASN A 128 -17.27 -1.48 9.39
CA ASN A 128 -17.45 -2.90 9.10
C ASN A 128 -16.85 -3.34 7.76
N SER A 129 -16.37 -2.38 6.97
CA SER A 129 -15.71 -2.70 5.70
C SER A 129 -14.45 -3.54 5.96
N PRO A 130 -14.19 -4.61 5.19
CA PRO A 130 -13.01 -5.45 5.42
C PRO A 130 -11.71 -4.73 5.06
N TYR A 131 -11.74 -3.86 4.05
CA TYR A 131 -10.60 -3.06 3.61
C TYR A 131 -11.06 -1.83 2.81
N THR A 132 -10.17 -0.84 2.69
CA THR A 132 -10.33 0.32 1.80
C THR A 132 -9.70 0.08 0.42
N ASN A 133 -9.90 1.01 -0.51
CA ASN A 133 -9.03 1.13 -1.69
C ASN A 133 -7.60 1.51 -1.31
N THR A 134 -6.68 1.42 -2.27
CA THR A 134 -5.31 1.92 -2.11
C THR A 134 -5.31 3.44 -1.87
N ILE A 135 -4.66 3.90 -0.79
CA ILE A 135 -4.33 5.33 -0.65
C ILE A 135 -3.23 5.71 -1.65
N SER A 136 -3.50 6.70 -2.49
CA SER A 136 -2.54 7.19 -3.48
C SER A 136 -1.78 8.41 -2.98
N ALA A 137 -0.65 8.74 -3.62
CA ALA A 137 0.06 9.99 -3.39
C ALA A 137 -0.77 11.25 -3.72
N ARG A 138 -1.90 11.11 -4.42
CA ARG A 138 -2.81 12.20 -4.78
C ARG A 138 -3.99 12.34 -3.80
N TYR A 139 -4.10 11.47 -2.79
CA TYR A 139 -5.18 11.48 -1.80
C TYR A 139 -5.37 12.84 -1.12
N TYR A 140 -4.29 13.62 -0.98
CA TYR A 140 -4.35 14.98 -0.42
C TYR A 140 -5.34 15.90 -1.16
N LYS A 141 -5.59 15.69 -2.46
CA LYS A 141 -6.43 16.57 -3.28
C LYS A 141 -7.88 16.57 -2.83
N ASP A 142 -8.54 15.42 -2.87
CA ASP A 142 -9.98 15.31 -2.64
C ASP A 142 -10.39 14.07 -1.83
N GLY A 143 -9.44 13.20 -1.49
CA GLY A 143 -9.66 11.98 -0.71
C GLY A 143 -10.56 10.94 -1.37
N SER A 144 -10.85 11.07 -2.68
CA SER A 144 -11.86 10.27 -3.36
C SER A 144 -11.66 8.76 -3.21
N GLU A 145 -10.43 8.28 -3.12
CA GLU A 145 -10.17 6.84 -3.03
C GLU A 145 -10.74 6.21 -1.77
N ILE A 146 -10.80 6.97 -0.66
CA ILE A 146 -11.18 6.49 0.68
C ILE A 146 -11.95 7.59 1.42
N LEU A 147 -13.27 7.46 1.46
CA LEU A 147 -14.16 8.26 2.29
C LEU A 147 -14.82 7.39 3.36
N ILE A 148 -14.97 7.92 4.57
CA ILE A 148 -15.61 7.24 5.70
C ILE A 148 -17.02 7.80 5.88
N GLU A 149 -18.01 6.90 5.92
CA GLU A 149 -19.42 7.23 6.17
C GLU A 149 -19.60 7.89 7.53
N GLN A 150 -20.51 8.87 7.60
CA GLN A 150 -20.89 9.56 8.84
C GLN A 150 -22.42 9.58 8.95
N LYS A 151 -22.93 9.48 10.18
CA LYS A 151 -24.37 9.56 10.43
C LYS A 151 -24.80 11.03 10.46
N GLY A 152 -25.72 11.42 9.58
CA GLY A 152 -26.28 12.78 9.55
C GLY A 152 -25.31 13.87 9.07
N SER A 153 -24.23 13.49 8.37
CA SER A 153 -23.25 14.41 7.80
C SER A 153 -22.66 13.82 6.53
N ASN A 154 -22.04 14.66 5.69
CA ASN A 154 -21.30 14.18 4.53
C ASN A 154 -20.18 13.22 4.96
N PRO A 155 -19.70 12.33 4.07
CA PRO A 155 -18.53 11.51 4.37
C PRO A 155 -17.30 12.36 4.70
N ARG A 156 -16.35 11.79 5.43
CA ARG A 156 -15.06 12.44 5.74
C ARG A 156 -13.89 11.76 5.07
N LYS A 157 -12.79 12.49 4.93
CA LYS A 157 -11.47 11.90 4.67
C LYS A 157 -10.99 11.13 5.90
N ILE A 158 -10.08 10.17 5.68
CA ILE A 158 -9.29 9.62 6.79
C ILE A 158 -8.28 10.67 7.26
N THR A 159 -7.96 10.69 8.55
CA THR A 159 -6.95 11.59 9.12
C THR A 159 -5.53 11.15 8.75
N PRO A 160 -4.50 12.00 8.94
CA PRO A 160 -3.11 11.55 8.80
C PRO A 160 -2.74 10.39 9.72
N ARG A 161 -3.30 10.33 10.94
CA ARG A 161 -3.10 9.22 11.87
C ARG A 161 -3.75 7.93 11.37
N GLU A 162 -4.97 8.00 10.86
CA GLU A 162 -5.65 6.85 10.24
C GLU A 162 -4.91 6.39 8.98
N ALA A 163 -4.37 7.31 8.16
CA ALA A 163 -3.54 6.98 7.00
C ALA A 163 -2.22 6.30 7.39
N SER A 164 -1.61 6.72 8.51
CA SER A 164 -0.43 6.09 9.11
C SER A 164 -0.74 4.64 9.53
N ARG A 165 -1.83 4.43 10.28
CA ARG A 165 -2.31 3.09 10.66
C ARG A 165 -2.68 2.23 9.45
N LEU A 166 -3.26 2.82 8.41
CA LEU A 166 -3.59 2.16 7.14
C LEU A 166 -2.34 1.70 6.36
N GLN A 167 -1.14 2.19 6.69
CA GLN A 167 0.13 1.67 6.17
C GLN A 167 0.83 0.74 7.18
N GLY A 168 0.24 0.53 8.35
CA GLY A 168 0.77 -0.32 9.42
C GLY A 168 1.94 0.29 10.20
N PHE A 169 2.08 1.62 10.21
CA PHE A 169 3.06 2.28 11.07
C PHE A 169 2.68 2.13 12.56
N PRO A 170 3.67 2.20 13.47
CA PRO A 170 3.44 2.19 14.91
C PRO A 170 2.45 3.25 15.38
N SER A 171 1.71 2.97 16.46
CA SER A 171 0.69 3.86 17.00
C SER A 171 1.24 5.20 17.50
N ASP A 172 2.49 5.20 17.96
CA ASP A 172 3.27 6.34 18.45
C ASP A 172 4.06 7.06 17.34
N PHE A 173 3.91 6.65 16.08
CA PHE A 173 4.61 7.27 14.95
C PHE A 173 4.35 8.78 14.89
N ILE A 174 5.38 9.61 14.95
CA ILE A 174 5.26 11.07 14.98
C ILE A 174 4.98 11.59 13.56
N ILE A 175 4.01 12.50 13.42
CA ILE A 175 3.67 13.15 12.14
C ILE A 175 3.98 14.65 12.28
N PRO A 176 5.23 15.10 12.03
CA PRO A 176 5.66 16.47 12.28
C PRO A 176 5.40 17.41 11.07
N VAL A 177 4.47 17.04 10.19
CA VAL A 177 4.24 17.71 8.90
C VAL A 177 2.75 18.03 8.73
N SER A 178 2.44 18.91 7.78
CA SER A 178 1.05 19.22 7.41
C SER A 178 0.30 17.99 6.90
N ASP A 179 -1.03 17.98 7.04
CA ASP A 179 -1.90 16.91 6.51
C ASP A 179 -1.62 16.60 5.04
N THR A 180 -1.45 17.64 4.21
CA THR A 180 -1.14 17.50 2.78
C THR A 180 0.17 16.73 2.55
N GLN A 181 1.21 17.05 3.32
CA GLN A 181 2.50 16.35 3.23
C GLN A 181 2.38 14.91 3.76
N ALA A 182 1.68 14.72 4.88
CA ALA A 182 1.46 13.40 5.47
C ALA A 182 0.73 12.47 4.48
N TYR A 183 -0.34 12.91 3.83
CA TYR A 183 -1.03 12.11 2.81
C TYR A 183 -0.15 11.76 1.62
N LYS A 184 0.72 12.69 1.17
CA LYS A 184 1.69 12.40 0.10
C LYS A 184 2.71 11.35 0.54
N GLN A 185 3.21 11.43 1.77
CA GLN A 185 4.16 10.47 2.33
C GLN A 185 3.51 9.09 2.49
N PHE A 186 2.36 8.99 3.16
CA PHE A 186 1.67 7.71 3.34
C PHE A 186 1.12 7.12 2.04
N GLY A 187 0.73 7.95 1.07
CA GLY A 187 0.33 7.50 -0.28
C GLY A 187 1.47 6.86 -1.07
N ASN A 188 2.70 7.35 -0.89
CA ASN A 188 3.92 6.82 -1.50
C ASN A 188 4.59 5.72 -0.66
N SER A 189 4.15 5.50 0.58
CA SER A 189 4.73 4.48 1.45
C SER A 189 4.37 3.06 1.00
N VAL A 190 5.12 2.12 1.55
CA VAL A 190 4.84 0.68 1.54
C VAL A 190 4.09 0.27 2.81
N ALA A 191 3.43 -0.89 2.77
CA ALA A 191 2.76 -1.46 3.93
C ALA A 191 3.81 -2.10 4.85
N VAL A 192 4.03 -1.51 6.03
CA VAL A 192 5.09 -1.88 6.97
C VAL A 192 5.06 -3.38 7.35
N PRO A 193 3.89 -4.00 7.64
CA PRO A 193 3.85 -5.42 7.99
C PRO A 193 4.33 -6.36 6.88
N VAL A 194 4.13 -5.99 5.61
CA VAL A 194 4.62 -6.78 4.47
C VAL A 194 6.15 -6.71 4.42
N ILE A 195 6.71 -5.52 4.58
CA ILE A 195 8.16 -5.30 4.58
C ILE A 195 8.81 -6.06 5.74
N ASN A 196 8.25 -5.98 6.94
CA ASN A 196 8.77 -6.69 8.11
C ASN A 196 8.81 -8.20 7.88
N ALA A 197 7.71 -8.79 7.39
CA ALA A 197 7.64 -10.23 7.11
C ALA A 197 8.65 -10.69 6.03
N ILE A 198 8.91 -9.86 5.01
CA ILE A 198 9.94 -10.15 4.00
C ILE A 198 11.34 -9.99 4.60
N ALA A 199 11.57 -8.92 5.38
CA ALA A 199 12.85 -8.65 6.01
C ALA A 199 13.27 -9.78 6.96
N GLU A 200 12.35 -10.34 7.75
CA GLU A 200 12.62 -11.52 8.59
C GLU A 200 13.11 -12.71 7.76
N LYS A 201 12.51 -12.97 6.59
CA LYS A 201 12.98 -14.02 5.68
C LYS A 201 14.34 -13.71 5.08
N ILE A 202 14.61 -12.44 4.72
CA ILE A 202 15.91 -12.02 4.21
C ILE A 202 17.00 -12.20 5.28
N ILE A 203 16.75 -11.76 6.51
CA ILE A 203 17.69 -11.88 7.64
C ILE A 203 17.96 -13.36 7.93
N SER A 204 16.91 -14.18 8.03
CA SER A 204 17.08 -15.63 8.23
C SER A 204 17.93 -16.26 7.12
N THR A 205 17.81 -15.82 5.87
CA THR A 205 18.69 -16.26 4.79
C THR A 205 20.11 -15.72 4.98
N LEU A 206 20.32 -14.46 5.33
CA LEU A 206 21.67 -13.93 5.52
C LEU A 206 22.45 -14.59 6.68
N ASP A 207 21.74 -15.05 7.71
CA ASP A 207 22.34 -15.62 8.93
C ASP A 207 22.57 -17.15 8.88
N SER A 208 22.14 -17.86 7.80
CA SER A 208 22.36 -19.31 7.70
C SER A 208 23.68 -19.72 7.05
#